data_AF-A0A3N6GWF2-F1
#
_entry.id   AF-A0A3N6GWF2-F1
#
_cell.length_a   1.000
_cell.length_b   1.000
_cell.length_c   1.000
_cell.angle_alpha   90.00
_cell.angle_beta   90.00
_cell.angle_gamma   90.00
#
_symmetry.space_group_name_H-M   'P 1'
#
loop_
_entity.id
_entity.type
_entity.pdbx_description
1 polymer ?
#
loop_
_entity_poly.entity_id
_entity_poly.type
_entity_poly.pdbx_seq_one_letter_code
_entity_poly.pdbx_strand_id
1 'polypeptide(L)'
;MAGTVARIFVNISSSLQLHLHSFPFVSNPRTTMAAPVHVVSPLAAPEPTPGCDVCRALARERQEAAGSGNWSTVTDCNIELRRHHRVHP
;
A
#
# COMPACT_ATOMS: atom_id res chain seq x y z
N MET A 1 15.62 -17.75 19.27
CA MET A 1 15.66 -16.42 18.64
C MET A 1 15.13 -16.55 17.22
N ALA A 2 13.83 -16.30 17.00
CA ALA A 2 13.23 -16.29 15.67
C ALA A 2 12.12 -15.23 15.70
N GLY A 3 12.38 -14.09 15.07
CA GLY A 3 11.49 -12.93 15.05
C GLY A 3 10.30 -13.17 14.13
N THR A 4 9.11 -13.15 14.70
CA THR A 4 7.83 -13.10 14.00
C THR A 4 7.72 -11.74 13.30
N VAL A 5 7.83 -11.73 11.98
CA VAL A 5 7.62 -10.53 11.16
C VAL A 5 6.13 -10.22 11.18
N ALA A 6 5.80 -9.03 11.69
CA ALA A 6 4.44 -8.56 11.93
C ALA A 6 3.63 -8.50 10.64
N ARG A 7 2.60 -9.34 10.53
CA ARG A 7 1.56 -9.22 9.51
C ARG A 7 0.50 -8.26 10.03
N ILE A 8 0.45 -7.03 9.51
CA ILE A 8 -0.66 -6.11 9.77
C ILE A 8 -1.74 -6.41 8.73
N PHE A 9 -2.62 -7.36 9.03
CA PHE A 9 -3.94 -7.45 8.41
C PHE A 9 -4.87 -6.55 9.22
N VAL A 10 -5.39 -5.48 8.61
CA VAL A 10 -6.37 -4.60 9.24
C VAL A 10 -7.70 -5.34 9.31
N ASN A 11 -7.94 -5.93 10.48
CA ASN A 11 -9.20 -6.52 10.92
C ASN A 11 -10.17 -5.37 11.27
N ILE A 12 -11.18 -5.12 10.44
CA ILE A 12 -12.32 -4.28 10.82
C ILE A 12 -13.48 -5.22 11.16
N SER A 13 -13.50 -5.64 12.42
CA SER A 13 -14.65 -6.29 13.04
C SER A 13 -15.61 -5.22 13.55
N SER A 14 -16.84 -5.30 13.07
CA SER A 14 -18.10 -5.03 13.76
C SER A 14 -18.10 -4.06 14.94
N SER A 15 -18.77 -2.93 14.75
CA SER A 15 -19.61 -2.32 15.79
C SER A 15 -20.79 -1.63 15.11
N LEU A 16 -21.87 -2.39 14.93
CA LEU A 16 -23.21 -1.84 14.72
C LEU A 16 -23.61 -1.10 16.00
N GLN A 17 -23.70 0.23 15.98
CA GLN A 17 -24.56 0.96 16.91
C GLN A 17 -25.22 2.13 16.16
N LEU A 18 -26.36 1.84 15.54
CA LEU A 18 -27.23 2.85 14.94
C LEU A 18 -27.88 3.67 16.07
N HIS A 19 -27.37 4.87 16.33
CA HIS A 19 -28.07 5.89 17.09
C HIS A 19 -28.68 6.89 16.10
N LEU A 20 -29.97 6.69 15.80
CA LEU A 20 -30.75 7.52 14.89
C LEU A 20 -31.10 8.86 15.57
N HIS A 21 -30.16 9.80 15.57
CA HIS A 21 -30.53 11.21 15.68
C HIS A 21 -31.02 11.70 14.31
N SER A 22 -32.15 12.41 14.33
CA SER A 22 -32.82 12.97 13.15
C SER A 22 -31.86 13.81 12.29
N PHE A 23 -31.37 13.23 11.21
CA PHE A 23 -30.68 13.98 10.16
C PHE A 23 -31.73 14.75 9.34
N PRO A 24 -31.53 16.06 9.06
CA PRO A 24 -32.40 16.77 8.13
C PRO A 24 -32.34 16.08 6.76
N PHE A 25 -33.50 15.93 6.13
CA PHE A 25 -33.61 15.41 4.77
C PHE A 25 -32.89 16.35 3.82
N VAL A 26 -31.65 16.00 3.46
CA VAL A 26 -30.92 16.62 2.35
C VAL A 26 -31.44 15.96 1.07
N SER A 27 -32.05 16.74 0.18
CA SER A 27 -32.40 16.28 -1.17
C SER A 27 -31.16 15.67 -1.82
N ASN A 28 -31.28 14.47 -2.40
CA ASN A 28 -30.15 13.81 -3.06
C ASN A 28 -29.70 14.67 -4.26
N PRO A 29 -28.51 15.30 -4.21
CA PRO A 29 -28.04 16.09 -5.33
C PRO A 29 -27.87 15.17 -6.54
N ARG A 30 -28.43 15.56 -7.69
CA ARG A 30 -28.20 14.85 -8.94
C ARG A 30 -26.71 14.96 -9.26
N THR A 31 -25.94 13.91 -8.98
CA THR A 31 -24.53 13.87 -9.34
C THR A 31 -24.40 13.52 -10.82
N THR A 32 -23.59 14.29 -11.53
CA THR A 32 -23.09 13.93 -12.86
C THR A 32 -21.63 13.50 -12.70
N MET A 33 -21.13 12.67 -13.61
CA MET A 33 -19.73 12.26 -13.57
C MET A 33 -18.84 13.49 -13.70
N ALA A 34 -17.88 13.63 -12.78
CA ALA A 34 -16.82 14.61 -12.93
C ALA A 34 -15.97 14.28 -14.17
N ALA A 35 -15.30 15.28 -14.72
CA ALA A 35 -14.33 15.07 -15.79
C ALA A 35 -13.25 14.05 -15.36
N PRO A 36 -12.69 13.26 -16.29
CA PRO A 36 -11.61 12.33 -15.97
C PRO A 36 -10.45 13.03 -15.28
N VAL A 37 -9.97 12.46 -14.18
CA VAL A 37 -8.73 12.93 -13.56
C VAL A 37 -7.55 12.36 -14.33
N HIS A 38 -6.60 13.23 -14.69
CA HIS A 38 -5.33 12.80 -15.28
C HIS A 38 -4.38 12.35 -14.18
N VAL A 39 -4.00 11.07 -14.21
CA VAL A 39 -3.03 10.48 -13.28
C VAL A 39 -1.69 10.40 -14.00
N VAL A 40 -0.62 10.80 -13.32
CA VAL A 40 0.75 10.66 -13.83
C VAL A 40 1.17 9.19 -13.85
N SER A 41 2.08 8.84 -14.77
CA SER A 41 2.63 7.49 -14.84
C SER A 41 3.33 7.12 -13.51
N PRO A 42 3.18 5.87 -13.03
CA PRO A 42 3.91 5.39 -11.87
C PRO A 42 5.43 5.55 -12.03
N LEU A 43 6.10 5.91 -10.93
CA LEU A 43 7.57 5.98 -10.90
C LEU A 43 8.18 4.59 -11.14
N ALA A 44 9.34 4.57 -11.80
CA ALA A 44 10.14 3.37 -11.97
C ALA A 44 10.45 2.70 -10.62
N ALA A 45 10.58 1.38 -10.62
CA ALA A 45 10.89 0.61 -9.43
C ALA A 45 12.25 1.03 -8.83
N PRO A 46 12.38 1.16 -7.50
CA PRO A 46 13.65 1.51 -6.88
C PRO A 46 14.68 0.37 -7.01
N GLU A 47 15.94 0.74 -7.21
CA GLU A 47 17.08 -0.18 -7.18
C GLU A 47 17.64 -0.31 -5.77
N PRO A 48 18.12 -1.49 -5.35
CA PRO A 48 18.70 -1.68 -4.03
C PRO A 48 20.04 -0.94 -3.88
N THR A 49 20.27 -0.29 -2.73
CA THR A 49 21.57 0.32 -2.40
C THR A 49 22.67 -0.76 -2.31
N PRO A 50 23.83 -0.59 -3.00
CA PRO A 50 24.94 -1.53 -2.92
C PRO A 50 25.42 -1.76 -1.50
N GLY A 51 25.64 -3.03 -1.13
CA GLY A 51 26.16 -3.39 0.20
C GLY A 51 25.12 -3.40 1.33
N CYS A 52 23.87 -3.02 1.09
CA CYS A 52 22.81 -3.14 2.08
C CYS A 52 22.11 -4.50 2.00
N ASP A 53 22.21 -5.28 3.08
CA ASP A 53 21.56 -6.59 3.19
C ASP A 53 20.04 -6.51 3.11
N VAL A 54 19.44 -5.47 3.71
CA VAL A 54 17.99 -5.26 3.72
C VAL A 54 17.48 -4.96 2.31
N CYS A 55 18.13 -4.03 1.60
CA CYS A 55 17.79 -3.73 0.20
C CYS A 55 17.89 -4.98 -0.68
N ARG A 56 18.94 -5.78 -0.50
CA ARG A 56 19.14 -7.02 -1.26
C ARG A 56 18.06 -8.06 -0.96
N ALA A 57 17.66 -8.21 0.31
CA ALA A 57 16.57 -9.10 0.69
C ALA A 57 15.24 -8.67 0.06
N LEU A 58 14.90 -7.38 0.13
CA LEU A 58 13.69 -6.83 -0.48
C LEU A 58 13.69 -6.98 -2.00
N ALA A 59 14.84 -6.78 -2.66
CA ALA A 59 14.96 -6.97 -4.11
C ALA A 59 14.72 -8.43 -4.53
N ARG A 60 15.22 -9.39 -3.73
CA ARG A 60 14.98 -10.81 -3.97
C ARG A 60 13.51 -11.19 -3.77
N GLU A 61 12.90 -10.77 -2.66
CA GLU A 61 11.47 -11.01 -2.39
C GLU A 61 10.59 -10.44 -3.51
N ARG A 62 10.92 -9.24 -3.99
CA ARG A 62 10.24 -8.62 -5.15
C ARG A 62 10.32 -9.49 -6.41
N GLN A 63 11.48 -10.08 -6.70
CA GLN A 63 11.65 -10.96 -7.87
C GLN A 63 10.83 -12.25 -7.73
N GLU A 64 10.84 -12.86 -6.55
CA GLU A 64 10.04 -14.06 -6.25
C GLU A 64 8.53 -13.77 -6.33
N ALA A 65 8.09 -12.61 -5.83
CA ALA A 65 6.71 -12.15 -5.94
C ALA A 65 6.29 -11.89 -7.40
N ALA A 66 7.16 -11.27 -8.20
CA ALA A 66 6.89 -11.06 -9.63
C ALA A 66 6.78 -12.39 -10.38
N GLY A 67 7.68 -13.35 -10.09
CA GLY A 67 7.65 -14.68 -10.71
C GLY A 67 6.40 -15.50 -10.36
N SER A 68 5.79 -15.24 -9.20
CA SER A 68 4.54 -15.87 -8.76
C SER A 68 3.27 -15.08 -9.11
N GLY A 69 3.40 -13.92 -9.76
CA GLY A 69 2.27 -13.04 -10.13
C GLY A 69 1.67 -12.25 -8.97
N ASN A 70 2.33 -12.20 -7.82
CA ASN A 70 1.88 -11.45 -6.65
C ASN A 70 2.32 -9.97 -6.73
N TRP A 71 1.60 -9.20 -7.56
CA TRP A 71 1.90 -7.78 -7.79
C TRP A 71 1.63 -6.87 -6.59
N SER A 72 0.81 -7.30 -5.62
CA SER A 72 0.65 -6.58 -4.35
C SER A 72 1.96 -6.56 -3.59
N THR A 73 2.57 -7.72 -3.39
CA THR A 73 3.87 -7.83 -2.70
C THR A 73 4.99 -7.14 -3.47
N VAL A 74 4.99 -7.18 -4.81
CA VAL A 74 5.94 -6.39 -5.61
C VAL A 74 5.85 -4.90 -5.29
N THR A 75 4.62 -4.39 -5.15
CA THR A 75 4.38 -2.98 -4.82
C THR A 75 4.82 -2.65 -3.39
N ASP A 76 4.53 -3.53 -2.43
CA ASP A 76 4.96 -3.37 -1.04
C ASP A 76 6.49 -3.34 -0.92
N CYS A 77 7.20 -4.25 -1.59
CA CYS A 77 8.67 -4.25 -1.64
C CYS A 77 9.22 -2.95 -2.25
N ASN A 78 8.56 -2.39 -3.28
CA ASN A 78 8.95 -1.11 -3.85
C ASN A 78 8.75 0.06 -2.88
N ILE A 79 7.67 0.05 -2.09
CA ILE A 79 7.43 1.08 -1.06
C ILE A 79 8.49 0.98 0.03
N GLU A 80 8.77 -0.23 0.53
CA GLU A 80 9.75 -0.45 1.60
C GLU A 80 11.18 -0.12 1.14
N LEU A 81 11.56 -0.43 -0.11
CA LEU A 81 12.85 0.00 -0.67
C LEU A 81 12.98 1.53 -0.66
N ARG A 82 11.96 2.26 -1.14
CA ARG A 82 11.97 3.75 -1.12
C ARG A 82 12.05 4.30 0.30
N ARG A 83 11.37 3.66 1.25
CA ARG A 83 11.42 4.05 2.66
C ARG A 83 12.80 3.80 3.25
N HIS A 84 13.39 2.64 2.96
CA HIS A 84 14.70 2.25 3.48
C HIS A 84 15.83 3.09 2.91
N HIS A 85 15.73 3.57 1.67
CA HIS A 85 16.71 4.49 1.10
C HIS A 85 16.90 5.76 1.93
N ARG A 86 15.89 6.21 2.70
CA ARG A 86 16.04 7.35 3.61
C ARG A 86 17.01 7.11 4.76
N VAL A 87 17.38 5.86 5.03
CA VAL A 87 18.35 5.45 6.05
C VAL A 87 19.78 5.45 5.50
N HIS A 88 19.93 5.40 4.19
CA HIS A 88 21.23 5.49 3.52
C HIS A 88 21.53 6.94 3.11
N PRO A 89 22.79 7.39 3.19
CA PRO A 89 23.22 8.68 2.65
C PRO A 89 23.18 8.72 1.12
#